data_AF-A0AAW8ICZ0-F1
#
_entry.id   AF-A0AAW8ICZ0-F1
#
_cell.length_a   1.000
_cell.length_b   1.000
_cell.length_c   1.000
_cell.angle_alpha   90.00
_cell.angle_beta   90.00
_cell.angle_gamma   90.00
#
_symmetry.space_group_name_H-M   'P 1'
#
loop_
_entity.id
_entity.type
_entity.pdbx_description
1 polymer ?
#
loop_
_entity_poly.entity_id
_entity_poly.type
_entity_poly.pdbx_seq_one_letter_code
_entity_poly.pdbx_strand_id
1 'polypeptide(L)'
;MSINKKTAEEKKSYLFKFINYDVPNYWMGTPWSFNGTSREPQKSTIACGYFVTNTLTDFGFDINRTYLAQQASSVMIKKLCKNIKYFSSREDLEKYILSENKNQVYIVGLDFHTGFITRDNKDTYFIHSNYIKNKGVVKELTQASQALNASKTFMIGTLNY
;
A
#
# COMPACT_ATOMS: atom_id res chain seq x y z
N MET A 1 4.20 19.86 14.76
CA MET A 1 3.62 19.12 15.91
C MET A 1 3.80 17.63 15.64
N SER A 2 4.30 16.86 16.62
CA SER A 2 4.43 15.39 16.50
C SER A 2 3.08 14.75 16.18
N ILE A 3 3.05 13.76 15.28
CA ILE A 3 1.83 13.06 14.84
C ILE A 3 1.05 12.43 16.00
N ASN A 4 1.73 12.18 17.12
CA ASN A 4 1.16 11.63 18.34
C ASN A 4 0.19 12.58 19.05
N LYS A 5 0.24 13.89 18.76
CA LYS A 5 -0.67 14.90 19.31
C LYS A 5 -1.89 15.18 18.42
N LYS A 6 -2.00 14.49 17.29
CA LYS A 6 -3.06 14.71 16.29
C LYS A 6 -4.28 13.85 16.56
N THR A 7 -5.45 14.38 16.22
CA THR A 7 -6.72 13.63 16.22
C THR A 7 -6.68 12.49 15.20
N ALA A 8 -7.61 11.53 15.32
CA ALA A 8 -7.70 10.40 14.39
C ALA A 8 -7.95 10.87 12.94
N GLU A 9 -8.78 11.90 12.74
CA GLU A 9 -9.06 12.46 11.41
C GLU A 9 -7.86 13.19 10.81
N GLU A 10 -7.11 13.93 11.62
CA GLU A 10 -5.85 14.51 11.15
C GLU A 10 -4.86 13.41 10.75
N LYS A 11 -4.63 12.41 11.60
CA LYS A 11 -3.74 11.28 11.29
C LYS A 11 -4.13 10.60 9.98
N LYS A 12 -5.44 10.37 9.78
CA LYS A 12 -6.00 9.82 8.54
C LYS A 12 -5.65 10.69 7.33
N SER A 13 -5.89 11.99 7.43
CA SER A 13 -5.63 12.96 6.36
C SER A 13 -4.14 13.06 6.02
N TYR A 14 -3.27 13.08 7.03
CA TYR A 14 -1.81 13.06 6.82
C TYR A 14 -1.35 11.76 6.18
N LEU A 15 -1.81 10.62 6.67
CA LEU A 15 -1.49 9.31 6.10
C LEU A 15 -1.92 9.21 4.64
N PHE A 16 -3.14 9.68 4.34
CA PHE A 16 -3.64 9.70 2.97
C PHE A 16 -2.75 10.54 2.06
N LYS A 17 -2.42 11.78 2.44
CA LYS A 17 -1.55 12.65 1.63
C LYS A 17 -0.17 12.04 1.43
N PHE A 18 0.42 11.52 2.50
CA PHE A 18 1.73 10.89 2.47
C PHE A 18 1.77 9.71 1.50
N ILE A 19 0.82 8.78 1.59
CA ILE A 19 0.80 7.59 0.73
C ILE A 19 0.34 7.91 -0.69
N ASN A 20 -0.66 8.78 -0.86
CA ASN A 20 -1.25 9.06 -2.17
C ASN A 20 -0.40 10.02 -3.03
N TYR A 21 0.31 10.97 -2.42
CA TYR A 21 1.05 12.01 -3.16
C TYR A 21 2.56 11.91 -2.94
N ASP A 22 3.03 11.83 -1.71
CA ASP A 22 4.46 11.99 -1.42
C ASP A 22 5.27 10.72 -1.75
N VAL A 23 4.84 9.58 -1.23
CA VAL A 23 5.53 8.29 -1.37
C VAL A 23 5.77 7.89 -2.83
N PRO A 24 4.78 7.95 -3.75
CA PRO A 24 4.99 7.66 -5.16
C PRO A 24 6.04 8.59 -5.78
N ASN A 25 6.02 9.88 -5.45
CA ASN A 25 6.95 10.87 -6.00
C ASN A 25 8.39 10.59 -5.57
N TYR A 26 8.61 10.24 -4.29
CA TYR A 26 9.95 9.91 -3.81
C TYR A 26 10.49 8.63 -4.47
N TRP A 27 9.68 7.58 -4.51
CA TRP A 27 10.11 6.26 -4.95
C TRP A 27 10.09 6.05 -6.47
N MET A 28 9.44 6.94 -7.23
CA MET A 28 9.46 6.88 -8.69
C MET A 28 10.89 6.79 -9.22
N GLY A 29 11.10 5.85 -10.15
CA GLY A 29 12.43 5.55 -10.70
C GLY A 29 13.23 4.50 -9.91
N THR A 30 12.75 4.03 -8.76
CA THR A 30 13.37 2.91 -8.04
C THR A 30 12.91 1.58 -8.64
N PRO A 31 13.78 0.80 -9.29
CA PRO A 31 13.39 -0.46 -9.92
C PRO A 31 12.95 -1.52 -8.91
N TRP A 32 12.14 -2.47 -9.36
CA TRP A 32 11.74 -3.61 -8.54
C TRP A 32 12.79 -4.73 -8.61
N SER A 33 12.93 -5.45 -7.50
CA SER A 33 13.58 -6.77 -7.43
C SER A 33 12.95 -7.57 -6.30
N PHE A 34 12.85 -8.89 -6.45
CA PHE A 34 12.36 -9.79 -5.39
C PHE A 34 13.18 -9.66 -4.09
N ASN A 35 14.50 -9.48 -4.23
CA ASN A 35 15.43 -9.29 -3.12
C ASN A 35 15.66 -7.80 -2.78
N GLY A 36 14.86 -6.88 -3.34
CA GLY A 36 15.03 -5.45 -3.15
C GLY A 36 14.66 -5.02 -1.73
N THR A 37 15.63 -4.51 -0.98
CA THR A 37 15.45 -4.11 0.43
C THR A 37 15.78 -2.65 0.70
N SER A 38 15.99 -1.85 -0.36
CA SER A 38 16.48 -0.48 -0.26
C SER A 38 15.70 0.35 0.76
N ARG A 39 16.41 1.21 1.50
CA ARG A 39 15.81 2.24 2.38
C ARG A 39 15.80 3.61 1.72
N GLU A 40 16.46 3.73 0.57
CA GLU A 40 16.68 5.01 -0.10
C GLU A 40 16.04 4.96 -1.49
N PRO A 41 15.10 5.86 -1.77
CA PRO A 41 14.53 5.98 -3.10
C PRO A 41 15.62 6.18 -4.16
N GLN A 42 15.38 5.63 -5.36
CA GLN A 42 16.24 5.70 -6.54
C GLN A 42 17.63 5.06 -6.35
N LYS A 43 17.87 4.42 -5.21
CA LYS A 43 19.08 3.63 -4.96
C LYS A 43 18.72 2.14 -4.91
N SER A 44 19.43 1.35 -5.72
CA SER A 44 19.22 -0.10 -5.80
C SER A 44 17.76 -0.45 -6.14
N THR A 45 17.20 -1.49 -5.53
CA THR A 45 15.90 -2.06 -5.86
C THR A 45 15.02 -2.20 -4.62
N ILE A 46 13.70 -2.25 -4.83
CA ILE A 46 12.73 -2.37 -3.74
C ILE A 46 11.63 -3.39 -4.05
N ALA A 47 11.46 -4.38 -3.18
CA ALA A 47 10.37 -5.35 -3.26
C ALA A 47 9.07 -4.78 -2.67
N CYS A 48 7.93 -5.40 -2.97
CA CYS A 48 6.61 -4.89 -2.55
C CYS A 48 6.40 -4.87 -1.03
N GLY A 49 6.75 -5.94 -0.31
CA GLY A 49 6.67 -5.96 1.15
C GLY A 49 7.60 -4.94 1.82
N TYR A 50 8.81 -4.78 1.27
CA TYR A 50 9.76 -3.77 1.74
C TYR A 50 9.29 -2.34 1.45
N PHE A 51 8.66 -2.09 0.30
CA PHE A 51 8.05 -0.81 -0.01
C PHE A 51 6.94 -0.43 0.98
N VAL A 52 6.01 -1.36 1.26
CA VAL A 52 4.92 -1.13 2.22
C VAL A 52 5.49 -0.88 3.61
N THR A 53 6.35 -1.75 4.12
CA THR A 53 6.90 -1.62 5.48
C THR A 53 7.81 -0.40 5.64
N ASN A 54 8.60 -0.03 4.62
CA ASN A 54 9.35 1.22 4.62
C ASN A 54 8.42 2.41 4.80
N THR A 55 7.41 2.50 3.94
CA THR A 55 6.41 3.58 3.98
C THR A 55 5.78 3.71 5.37
N LEU A 56 5.40 2.59 6.00
CA LEU A 56 4.82 2.62 7.34
C LEU A 56 5.82 3.07 8.40
N THR A 57 7.06 2.56 8.40
CA THR A 57 8.08 3.00 9.35
C THR A 57 8.45 4.47 9.18
N ASP A 58 8.49 4.97 7.94
CA ASP A 58 8.82 6.37 7.63
C ASP A 58 7.69 7.31 8.07
N PHE A 59 6.44 6.83 8.06
CA PHE A 59 5.32 7.54 8.65
C PHE A 59 5.32 7.54 10.19
N GLY A 60 6.05 6.60 10.81
CA GLY A 60 6.22 6.51 12.26
C GLY A 60 5.60 5.28 12.93
N PHE A 61 5.21 4.24 12.18
CA PHE A 61 4.78 2.96 12.78
C PHE A 61 5.98 2.21 13.37
N ASP A 62 5.88 1.82 14.63
CA ASP A 62 6.87 0.96 15.29
C ASP A 62 6.62 -0.51 14.94
N ILE A 63 7.28 -0.98 13.89
CA ILE A 63 7.13 -2.34 13.36
C ILE A 63 8.50 -2.93 13.00
N ASN A 64 8.64 -4.26 13.15
CA ASN A 64 9.77 -4.98 12.57
C ASN A 64 9.59 -5.07 11.04
N ARG A 65 10.08 -4.05 10.33
CA ARG A 65 9.93 -3.92 8.87
C ARG A 65 10.47 -5.12 8.10
N THR A 66 11.65 -5.63 8.45
CA THR A 66 12.32 -6.72 7.73
C THR A 66 11.50 -8.00 7.88
N TYR A 67 11.07 -8.33 9.10
CA TYR A 67 10.22 -9.48 9.35
C TYR A 67 8.92 -9.39 8.55
N LEU A 68 8.18 -8.28 8.67
CA LEU A 68 6.88 -8.15 8.00
C LEU A 68 6.98 -8.08 6.48
N ALA A 69 8.04 -7.47 5.93
CA ALA A 69 8.28 -7.40 4.50
C ALA A 69 8.46 -8.79 3.85
N GLN A 70 8.92 -9.77 4.63
CA GLN A 70 9.17 -11.14 4.20
C GLN A 70 7.99 -12.08 4.45
N GLN A 71 6.99 -11.66 5.23
CA GLN A 71 5.80 -12.47 5.48
C GLN A 71 4.82 -12.42 4.32
N ALA A 72 3.91 -13.40 4.28
CA ALA A 72 2.70 -13.28 3.47
C ALA A 72 1.95 -11.98 3.83
N SER A 73 1.41 -11.31 2.81
CA SER A 73 0.70 -10.03 2.97
C SER A 73 -0.44 -10.11 4.00
N SER A 74 -1.10 -11.27 4.10
CA SER A 74 -2.16 -11.54 5.07
C SER A 74 -1.69 -11.45 6.53
N VAL A 75 -0.44 -11.85 6.84
CA VAL A 75 0.14 -11.72 8.18
C VAL A 75 0.32 -10.24 8.53
N MET A 76 0.87 -9.47 7.60
CA MET A 76 1.05 -8.03 7.75
C MET A 76 -0.31 -7.32 7.92
N ILE A 77 -1.31 -7.65 7.11
CA ILE A 77 -2.65 -7.04 7.18
C ILE A 77 -3.34 -7.39 8.50
N LYS A 78 -3.35 -8.67 8.91
CA LYS A 78 -3.94 -9.10 10.18
C LYS A 78 -3.30 -8.43 11.39
N LYS A 79 -2.01 -8.14 11.32
CA LYS A 79 -1.28 -7.49 12.41
C LYS A 79 -1.51 -5.97 12.47
N LEU A 80 -1.57 -5.30 11.31
CA LEU A 80 -1.51 -3.84 11.24
C LEU A 80 -2.84 -3.16 10.94
N CYS A 81 -3.83 -3.90 10.44
CA CYS A 81 -5.08 -3.35 9.96
C CYS A 81 -6.28 -3.73 10.83
N LYS A 82 -7.30 -2.88 10.75
CA LYS A 82 -8.67 -3.13 11.17
C LYS A 82 -9.58 -3.19 9.95
N ASN A 83 -10.86 -3.52 10.17
CA ASN A 83 -11.88 -3.61 9.11
C ASN A 83 -11.45 -4.50 7.95
N ILE A 84 -10.81 -5.64 8.27
CA ILE A 84 -10.24 -6.52 7.26
C ILE A 84 -11.36 -7.17 6.46
N LYS A 85 -11.25 -7.12 5.14
CA LYS A 85 -12.16 -7.74 4.18
C LYS A 85 -11.40 -8.63 3.23
N TYR A 86 -12.10 -9.64 2.72
CA TYR A 86 -11.59 -10.57 1.72
C TYR A 86 -12.55 -10.59 0.53
N PHE A 87 -11.99 -10.56 -0.68
CA PHE A 87 -12.73 -10.65 -1.92
C PHE A 87 -12.05 -11.65 -2.86
N SER A 88 -12.86 -12.36 -3.64
CA SER A 88 -12.42 -13.24 -4.73
C SER A 88 -12.73 -12.67 -6.11
N SER A 89 -13.25 -11.44 -6.18
CA SER A 89 -13.55 -10.74 -7.43
C SER A 89 -13.01 -9.31 -7.38
N ARG A 90 -12.48 -8.84 -8.51
CA ARG A 90 -12.01 -7.46 -8.65
C ARG A 90 -13.18 -6.48 -8.56
N GLU A 91 -14.35 -6.84 -9.05
CA GLU A 91 -15.54 -5.99 -9.05
C GLU A 91 -16.07 -5.73 -7.64
N ASP A 92 -16.16 -6.75 -6.79
CA ASP A 92 -16.65 -6.59 -5.41
C ASP A 92 -15.68 -5.78 -4.55
N LEU A 93 -14.37 -5.95 -4.78
CA LEU A 93 -13.36 -5.11 -4.16
C LEU A 93 -13.57 -3.63 -4.53
N GLU A 94 -13.80 -3.31 -5.81
CA GLU A 94 -14.01 -1.93 -6.24
C GLU A 94 -15.29 -1.33 -5.68
N LYS A 95 -16.39 -2.10 -5.74
CA LYS A 95 -17.68 -1.70 -5.14
C LYS A 95 -17.51 -1.38 -3.66
N TYR A 96 -16.78 -2.21 -2.93
CA TYR A 96 -16.49 -1.96 -1.51
C TYR A 96 -15.72 -0.65 -1.31
N ILE A 97 -14.59 -0.46 -2.00
CA ILE A 97 -13.77 0.77 -1.87
C ILE A 97 -14.60 2.02 -2.19
N LEU A 98 -15.43 1.97 -3.23
CA LEU A 98 -16.29 3.09 -3.66
C LEU A 98 -17.50 3.33 -2.73
N SER A 99 -17.88 2.36 -1.91
CA SER A 99 -18.92 2.51 -0.88
C SER A 99 -18.42 3.18 0.40
N GLU A 100 -17.11 3.18 0.64
CA GLU A 100 -16.48 3.67 1.87
C GLU A 100 -16.27 5.20 1.87
N ASN A 101 -15.53 5.72 2.85
CA ASN A 101 -15.19 7.15 2.90
C ASN A 101 -14.17 7.54 1.81
N LYS A 102 -14.25 8.79 1.35
CA LYS A 102 -13.20 9.40 0.52
C LYS A 102 -11.90 9.57 1.32
N ASN A 103 -10.79 9.71 0.60
CA ASN A 103 -9.45 9.93 1.16
C ASN A 103 -9.05 8.83 2.14
N GLN A 104 -9.38 7.59 1.79
CA GLN A 104 -9.09 6.41 2.57
C GLN A 104 -7.90 5.66 1.97
N VAL A 105 -7.06 5.11 2.85
CA VAL A 105 -5.95 4.22 2.49
C VAL A 105 -6.24 2.81 3.00
N TYR A 106 -5.94 1.83 2.15
CA TYR A 106 -5.96 0.41 2.47
C TYR A 106 -4.59 -0.19 2.18
N ILE A 107 -4.14 -1.11 3.03
CA ILE A 107 -3.14 -2.10 2.61
C ILE A 107 -3.89 -3.20 1.86
N VAL A 108 -3.39 -3.59 0.69
CA VAL A 108 -3.92 -4.72 -0.08
C VAL A 108 -2.88 -5.83 -0.18
N GLY A 109 -3.34 -7.05 0.05
CA GLY A 109 -2.64 -8.29 -0.20
C GLY A 109 -3.31 -9.01 -1.36
N LEU A 110 -2.51 -9.38 -2.34
CA LEU A 110 -2.88 -10.16 -3.53
C LEU A 110 -2.27 -11.56 -3.41
N ASP A 111 -2.41 -12.38 -4.46
CA ASP A 111 -1.94 -13.78 -4.48
C ASP A 111 -0.46 -13.92 -4.07
N PHE A 112 0.41 -13.07 -4.62
CA PHE A 112 1.84 -13.01 -4.30
C PHE A 112 2.39 -11.57 -4.26
N HIS A 113 1.49 -10.59 -4.18
CA HIS A 113 1.85 -9.17 -4.25
C HIS A 113 1.18 -8.34 -3.16
N THR A 114 1.68 -7.14 -2.91
CA THR A 114 1.08 -6.21 -1.94
C THR A 114 1.37 -4.76 -2.30
N GLY A 115 0.57 -3.85 -1.76
CA GLY A 115 0.72 -2.41 -1.93
C GLY A 115 -0.36 -1.67 -1.17
N PHE A 116 -0.59 -0.42 -1.56
CA PHE A 116 -1.65 0.41 -1.03
C PHE A 116 -2.72 0.64 -2.09
N ILE A 117 -3.98 0.61 -1.68
CA ILE A 117 -5.07 1.19 -2.46
C ILE A 117 -5.49 2.48 -1.78
N THR A 118 -5.64 3.53 -2.57
CA THR A 118 -6.15 4.82 -2.10
C THR A 118 -7.39 5.20 -2.88
N ARG A 119 -8.36 5.83 -2.21
CA ARG A 119 -9.52 6.44 -2.86
C ARG A 119 -9.40 7.95 -2.75
N ASP A 120 -9.06 8.59 -3.86
CA ASP A 120 -9.07 10.04 -4.00
C ASP A 120 -10.39 10.46 -4.64
N ASN A 121 -11.34 10.90 -3.80
CA ASN A 121 -12.72 11.16 -4.23
C ASN A 121 -13.41 9.97 -4.92
N LYS A 122 -13.45 9.95 -6.26
CA LYS A 122 -14.03 8.89 -7.08
C LYS A 122 -12.97 7.99 -7.70
N ASP A 123 -11.72 8.44 -7.76
CA ASP A 123 -10.64 7.69 -8.37
C ASP A 123 -10.01 6.76 -7.34
N THR A 124 -9.72 5.54 -7.78
CA THR A 124 -9.01 4.56 -6.98
C THR A 124 -7.64 4.31 -7.60
N TYR A 125 -6.59 4.39 -6.79
CA TYR A 125 -5.22 4.18 -7.23
C TYR A 125 -4.61 2.99 -6.51
N PHE A 126 -3.84 2.19 -7.25
CA PHE A 126 -2.93 1.19 -6.70
C PHE A 126 -1.50 1.74 -6.69
N ILE A 127 -0.91 1.74 -5.51
CA ILE A 127 0.44 2.24 -5.25
C ILE A 127 1.28 1.08 -4.74
N HIS A 128 2.24 0.64 -5.55
CA HIS A 128 2.98 -0.59 -5.29
C HIS A 128 4.35 -0.55 -5.96
N SER A 129 5.30 -1.34 -5.46
CA SER A 129 6.51 -1.66 -6.22
C SER A 129 6.18 -2.76 -7.23
N ASN A 130 6.07 -2.41 -8.51
CA ASN A 130 5.58 -3.26 -9.57
C ASN A 130 6.65 -4.23 -10.09
N TYR A 131 6.41 -5.53 -9.91
CA TYR A 131 7.29 -6.60 -10.36
C TYR A 131 7.25 -6.83 -11.88
N ILE A 132 6.19 -6.38 -12.56
CA ILE A 132 6.03 -6.57 -14.00
C ILE A 132 7.09 -5.74 -14.72
N LYS A 133 7.93 -6.41 -15.51
CA LYS A 133 9.08 -5.80 -16.22
C LYS A 133 10.02 -5.02 -15.28
N ASN A 134 10.07 -5.39 -14.00
CA ASN A 134 10.87 -4.73 -12.96
C ASN A 134 10.60 -3.21 -12.84
N LYS A 135 9.39 -2.75 -13.19
CA LYS A 135 9.06 -1.33 -13.33
C LYS A 135 9.29 -0.54 -12.04
N GLY A 136 9.16 -1.17 -10.87
CA GLY A 136 9.40 -0.49 -9.61
C GLY A 136 8.18 0.28 -9.11
N VAL A 137 8.41 1.27 -8.23
CA VAL A 137 7.29 1.96 -7.57
C VAL A 137 6.50 2.80 -8.56
N VAL A 138 5.19 2.56 -8.60
CA VAL A 138 4.23 3.29 -9.42
C VAL A 138 2.97 3.61 -8.63
N LYS A 139 2.30 4.68 -9.04
CA LYS A 139 0.90 4.98 -8.73
C LYS A 139 0.12 4.88 -10.04
N GLU A 140 -0.84 3.99 -10.12
CA GLU A 140 -1.66 3.78 -11.31
C GLU A 140 -3.14 3.65 -10.93
N LEU A 141 -4.04 3.99 -11.85
CA LEU A 141 -5.48 3.73 -11.65
C LEU A 141 -5.69 2.23 -11.44
N THR A 142 -6.52 1.84 -10.48
CA THR A 142 -6.78 0.42 -10.22
C THR A 142 -7.31 -0.30 -11.45
N GLN A 143 -8.11 0.37 -12.28
CA GLN A 143 -8.65 -0.16 -13.54
C GLN A 143 -7.57 -0.44 -14.59
N ALA A 144 -6.46 0.31 -14.56
CA ALA A 144 -5.35 0.14 -15.50
C ALA A 144 -4.25 -0.79 -14.96
N SER A 145 -4.30 -1.17 -13.67
CA SER A 145 -3.25 -1.96 -13.05
C SER A 145 -3.30 -3.43 -13.49
N GLN A 146 -2.30 -3.84 -14.28
CA GLN A 146 -2.16 -5.23 -14.70
C GLN A 146 -1.97 -6.17 -13.50
N ALA A 147 -1.17 -5.78 -12.50
CA ALA A 147 -0.91 -6.61 -11.33
C ALA A 147 -2.18 -6.82 -10.48
N LEU A 148 -2.96 -5.76 -10.28
CA LEU A 148 -4.20 -5.85 -9.52
C LEU A 148 -5.26 -6.67 -10.28
N ASN A 149 -5.43 -6.42 -11.58
CA ASN A 149 -6.49 -7.07 -12.38
C ASN A 149 -6.18 -8.53 -12.73
N ALA A 150 -4.92 -8.96 -12.70
CA ALA A 150 -4.55 -10.36 -12.88
C ALA A 150 -4.69 -11.21 -11.60
N SER A 151 -4.90 -10.57 -10.44
CA SER A 151 -4.99 -11.26 -9.15
C SER A 151 -6.37 -11.87 -8.93
N LYS A 152 -6.41 -13.01 -8.24
CA LYS A 152 -7.65 -13.75 -7.95
C LYS A 152 -8.18 -13.54 -6.53
N THR A 153 -7.28 -13.21 -5.61
CA THR A 153 -7.62 -13.00 -4.20
C THR A 153 -7.19 -11.61 -3.75
N PHE A 154 -8.03 -11.00 -2.91
CA PHE A 154 -7.80 -9.65 -2.41
C PHE A 154 -8.13 -9.62 -0.93
N MET A 155 -7.12 -9.44 -0.09
CA MET A 155 -7.30 -9.09 1.31
C MET A 155 -6.98 -7.62 1.49
N ILE A 156 -7.89 -6.84 2.06
CA ILE A 156 -7.64 -5.43 2.36
C ILE A 156 -7.96 -5.10 3.80
N GLY A 157 -7.32 -4.06 4.32
CA GLY A 157 -7.65 -3.48 5.63
C GLY A 157 -7.17 -2.05 5.74
N THR A 158 -7.79 -1.30 6.64
CA THR A 158 -7.37 0.07 6.97
C THR A 158 -6.41 0.04 8.16
N LEU A 159 -5.39 0.89 8.16
CA LEU A 159 -4.39 0.92 9.22
C LEU A 159 -5.00 1.25 10.59
N ASN A 160 -4.45 0.63 11.63
CA ASN A 160 -4.78 0.93 13.01
C ASN A 160 -3.79 1.98 13.57
N TYR A 161 -4.26 3.20 13.88
CA TYR A 161 -3.46 4.35 14.32
C TYR A 161 -4.16 5.19 15.38
#